data_AF-A0A1U7GBU1-F1
#
_entry.id   AF-A0A1U7GBU1-F1
#
_cell.length_a   1.000
_cell.length_b   1.000
_cell.length_c   1.000
_cell.angle_alpha   90.00
_cell.angle_beta   90.00
_cell.angle_gamma   90.00
#
_symmetry.space_group_name_H-M   'P 1'
#
loop_
_entity.id
_entity.type
_entity.pdbx_description
1 polymer ?
#
loop_
_entity_poly.entity_id
_entity_poly.type
_entity_poly.pdbx_seq_one_letter_code
_entity_poly.pdbx_strand_id
1 'polypeptide(L)'
;MPFVTQIEIDHLAGRIEQAYARRGARWNAACSTPRVWTSAAKALWQCGIDDPEFPVDPELYVAAQGIDPDSSDPWADLASPLAVERYRRRIRAIIRQLRSELLREIRLAERSIRRGRPTSDVLASRNPGLSPLGRYIVARRALRADLADRWSREALDQHRSCPLYRKACLNFLPLDEYPSETEGRTAPVRFPIPAACSLN
;
A
#
# COMPACT_ATOMS: atom_id res chain seq x y z
N MET A 1 -23.86 4.90 -3.88
CA MET A 1 -23.12 4.42 -2.69
C MET A 1 -22.88 2.93 -2.87
N PRO A 2 -21.63 2.44 -2.79
CA PRO A 2 -21.37 1.01 -2.84
C PRO A 2 -21.95 0.36 -1.59
N PHE A 3 -22.86 -0.60 -1.76
CA PHE A 3 -23.34 -1.45 -0.68
C PHE A 3 -22.26 -2.50 -0.41
N VAL A 4 -21.64 -2.45 0.76
CA VAL A 4 -20.80 -3.56 1.20
C VAL A 4 -21.70 -4.63 1.78
N THR A 5 -21.43 -5.86 1.40
CA THR A 5 -22.14 -7.03 1.93
C THR A 5 -21.62 -7.34 3.33
N GLN A 6 -22.48 -7.88 4.19
CA GLN A 6 -22.05 -8.34 5.52
C GLN A 6 -20.90 -9.37 5.41
N ILE A 7 -20.87 -10.17 4.33
CA ILE A 7 -19.81 -11.12 4.00
C ILE A 7 -18.44 -10.43 3.84
N GLU A 8 -18.38 -9.27 3.17
CA GLU A 8 -17.13 -8.52 3.00
C GLU A 8 -16.62 -7.94 4.33
N ILE A 9 -17.53 -7.46 5.19
CA ILE A 9 -17.19 -7.01 6.54
C ILE A 9 -16.67 -8.18 7.38
N ASP A 10 -17.32 -9.34 7.32
CA ASP A 10 -16.91 -10.51 8.10
C ASP A 10 -15.55 -11.04 7.65
N HIS A 11 -15.28 -11.03 6.34
CA HIS A 11 -13.96 -11.37 5.80
C HIS A 11 -12.88 -10.37 6.26
N LEU A 12 -13.19 -9.07 6.23
CA LEU A 12 -12.27 -8.03 6.70
C LEU A 12 -12.00 -8.16 8.21
N ALA A 13 -13.04 -8.46 9.00
CA ALA A 13 -12.93 -8.70 10.43
C ALA A 13 -12.01 -9.89 10.74
N GLY A 14 -12.19 -11.01 10.03
CA GLY A 14 -11.32 -12.18 10.16
C GLY A 14 -9.86 -11.90 9.80
N ARG A 15 -9.61 -11.06 8.78
CA ARG A 15 -8.24 -10.63 8.44
C ARG A 15 -7.63 -9.72 9.50
N ILE A 16 -8.41 -8.80 10.08
CA ILE A 16 -7.95 -7.96 11.20
C ILE A 16 -7.56 -8.84 12.39
N GLU A 17 -8.40 -9.81 12.75
CA GLU A 17 -8.13 -10.76 13.84
C GLU A 17 -6.83 -11.55 13.60
N GLN A 18 -6.64 -12.10 12.39
CA GLN A 18 -5.41 -12.83 12.04
C GLN A 18 -4.16 -11.94 12.06
N ALA A 19 -4.25 -10.74 11.50
CA ALA A 19 -3.14 -9.78 11.51
C ALA A 19 -2.77 -9.40 12.94
N TYR A 20 -3.79 -9.24 13.80
CA TYR A 20 -3.63 -8.98 15.21
C TYR A 20 -2.90 -10.14 15.93
N ALA A 21 -3.37 -11.38 15.73
CA ALA A 21 -2.76 -12.57 16.31
C ALA A 21 -1.28 -12.73 15.92
N ARG A 22 -0.92 -12.45 14.65
CA ARG A 22 0.47 -12.52 14.15
C ARG A 22 1.39 -11.49 14.81
N ARG A 23 0.85 -10.37 15.30
CA ARG A 23 1.65 -9.32 15.95
C ARG A 23 2.20 -9.75 17.31
N GLY A 24 1.76 -10.89 17.86
CA GLY A 24 2.37 -11.53 19.02
C GLY A 24 2.20 -10.76 20.33
N ALA A 25 1.29 -9.79 20.38
CA ALA A 25 0.97 -9.11 21.63
C ALA A 25 0.39 -10.14 22.60
N ARG A 26 0.89 -10.17 23.85
CA ARG A 26 0.37 -10.98 24.95
C ARG A 26 -0.98 -10.46 25.45
N TRP A 27 -1.89 -10.12 24.54
CA TRP A 27 -3.22 -9.67 24.88
C TRP A 27 -4.08 -10.91 25.08
N ASN A 28 -4.70 -11.01 26.24
CA ASN A 28 -5.57 -12.13 26.56
C ASN A 28 -6.76 -12.12 25.59
N ALA A 29 -6.74 -13.03 24.61
CA ALA A 29 -7.82 -13.22 23.64
C ALA A 29 -9.20 -13.45 24.30
N ALA A 30 -9.19 -13.88 25.58
CA ALA A 30 -10.36 -14.07 26.42
C ALA A 30 -11.28 -12.83 26.55
N CYS A 31 -10.80 -11.62 26.26
CA CYS A 31 -11.60 -10.39 26.32
C CYS A 31 -12.02 -9.83 24.94
N SER A 32 -11.56 -10.43 23.83
CA SER A 32 -11.99 -10.01 22.49
C SER A 32 -13.35 -10.65 22.16
N THR A 33 -14.26 -9.87 21.56
CA THR A 33 -15.54 -10.39 21.04
C THR A 33 -15.60 -10.22 19.54
N PRO A 34 -16.32 -11.07 18.79
CA PRO A 34 -16.51 -10.90 17.34
C PRO A 34 -16.98 -9.49 16.95
N ARG A 35 -17.75 -8.84 17.84
CA ARG A 35 -18.23 -7.46 17.67
C ARG A 35 -17.10 -6.44 17.52
N VAL A 36 -15.97 -6.62 18.21
CA VAL A 36 -14.82 -5.71 18.12
C VAL A 36 -14.22 -5.76 16.71
N TRP A 37 -13.99 -6.97 16.19
CA TRP A 37 -13.44 -7.16 14.85
C TRP A 37 -14.38 -6.66 13.76
N THR A 38 -15.68 -6.94 13.87
CA THR A 38 -16.69 -6.38 12.96
C THR A 38 -16.73 -4.85 13.02
N SER A 39 -16.60 -4.26 14.20
CA SER A 39 -16.61 -2.79 14.36
C SER A 39 -15.36 -2.15 13.75
N ALA A 40 -14.19 -2.74 13.99
CA ALA A 40 -12.93 -2.30 13.37
C ALA A 40 -12.97 -2.43 11.84
N ALA A 41 -13.52 -3.53 11.32
CA ALA A 41 -13.72 -3.75 9.89
C ALA A 41 -14.63 -2.67 9.28
N LYS A 42 -15.77 -2.37 9.91
CA LYS A 42 -16.66 -1.29 9.47
C LYS A 42 -15.97 0.07 9.49
N ALA A 43 -15.18 0.36 10.53
CA ALA A 43 -14.45 1.62 10.64
C ALA A 43 -13.38 1.77 9.54
N LEU A 44 -12.61 0.71 9.28
CA LEU A 44 -11.62 0.67 8.19
C LEU A 44 -12.29 0.82 6.82
N TRP A 45 -13.39 0.11 6.58
CA TRP A 45 -14.15 0.22 5.35
C TRP A 45 -14.69 1.64 5.14
N GLN A 46 -15.32 2.21 6.17
CA GLN A 46 -15.83 3.58 6.13
C GLN A 46 -14.71 4.59 5.88
N CYS A 47 -13.52 4.38 6.46
CA CYS A 47 -12.36 5.22 6.17
C CYS A 47 -12.01 5.25 4.67
N GLY A 48 -12.10 4.11 3.97
CA GLY A 48 -11.88 4.03 2.53
C GLY A 48 -13.01 4.62 1.69
N ILE A 49 -14.25 4.60 2.18
CA ILE A 49 -15.38 5.32 1.55
C ILE A 49 -15.18 6.83 1.68
N ASP A 50 -14.90 7.31 2.90
CA ASP A 50 -14.76 8.72 3.21
C ASP A 50 -13.61 9.35 2.42
N ASP A 51 -12.53 8.58 2.26
CA ASP A 51 -11.34 9.01 1.53
C ASP A 51 -10.74 7.80 0.79
N PRO A 52 -11.05 7.65 -0.52
CA PRO A 52 -10.52 6.58 -1.37
C PRO A 52 -9.00 6.58 -1.53
N GLU A 53 -8.29 7.57 -0.98
CA GLU A 53 -6.83 7.55 -0.94
C GLU A 53 -6.27 6.57 0.10
N PHE A 54 -7.06 6.17 1.09
CA PHE A 54 -6.64 5.21 2.11
C PHE A 54 -7.01 3.78 1.70
N PRO A 55 -6.05 2.84 1.69
CA PRO A 55 -6.35 1.46 1.35
C PRO A 55 -7.21 0.80 2.43
N VAL A 56 -8.08 -0.12 2.04
CA VAL A 56 -8.79 -0.99 2.98
C VAL A 56 -7.90 -2.22 3.24
N ASP A 57 -6.86 -2.02 4.04
CA ASP A 57 -5.83 -3.02 4.34
C ASP A 57 -5.79 -3.36 5.85
N PRO A 58 -6.30 -4.55 6.25
CA PRO A 58 -6.30 -5.01 7.63
C PRO A 58 -4.93 -5.04 8.30
N GLU A 59 -3.91 -5.51 7.60
CA GLU A 59 -2.57 -5.72 8.11
C GLU A 59 -1.89 -4.37 8.39
N LEU A 60 -2.02 -3.41 7.48
CA LEU A 60 -1.58 -2.03 7.69
C LEU A 60 -2.38 -1.32 8.78
N TYR A 61 -3.69 -1.57 8.85
CA TYR A 61 -4.56 -1.00 9.88
C TYR A 61 -4.12 -1.44 11.27
N VAL A 62 -3.91 -2.75 11.46
CA VAL A 62 -3.39 -3.32 12.70
C VAL A 62 -1.98 -2.81 13.00
N ALA A 63 -1.08 -2.81 12.01
CA ALA A 63 0.30 -2.35 12.19
C ALA A 63 0.40 -0.86 12.58
N ALA A 64 -0.60 -0.04 12.22
CA ALA A 64 -0.67 1.37 12.59
C ALA A 64 -1.10 1.61 14.05
N GLN A 65 -1.66 0.61 14.71
CA GLN A 65 -2.09 0.75 16.10
C GLN A 65 -0.91 0.66 17.06
N GLY A 66 -1.00 1.38 18.18
CA GLY A 66 -0.03 1.25 19.28
C GLY A 66 -0.10 -0.16 19.88
N ILE A 67 1.06 -0.68 20.32
CA ILE A 67 1.11 -1.83 21.22
C ILE A 67 1.48 -1.25 22.58
N ASP A 68 0.51 -0.66 23.27
CA ASP A 68 0.71 -0.29 24.66
C ASP A 68 0.25 -1.47 25.53
N PRO A 69 1.17 -2.22 26.17
CA PRO A 69 0.80 -3.32 27.06
C PRO A 69 0.05 -2.83 28.32
N ASP A 70 0.13 -1.55 28.65
CA ASP A 70 -0.53 -0.95 29.82
C ASP A 70 -1.91 -0.36 29.47
N SER A 71 -2.37 -0.49 28.23
CA SER A 71 -3.72 -0.09 27.83
C SER A 71 -4.76 -0.97 28.53
N SER A 72 -5.65 -0.33 29.28
CA SER A 72 -6.68 -1.01 30.08
C SER A 72 -7.74 -1.72 29.24
N ASP A 73 -7.99 -1.27 28.01
CA ASP A 73 -8.86 -1.94 27.04
C ASP A 73 -8.43 -1.62 25.61
N PRO A 74 -7.53 -2.42 25.05
CA PRO A 74 -7.03 -2.14 23.73
C PRO A 74 -7.98 -2.62 22.62
N TRP A 75 -9.04 -3.35 22.98
CA TRP A 75 -10.10 -3.79 22.07
C TRP A 75 -11.07 -2.64 21.77
N ALA A 76 -11.48 -1.89 22.80
CA ALA A 76 -12.24 -0.66 22.62
C ALA A 76 -11.47 0.39 21.82
N ASP A 77 -10.15 0.47 22.03
CA ASP A 77 -9.29 1.39 21.29
C ASP A 77 -9.22 1.03 19.80
N LEU A 78 -9.13 -0.26 19.44
CA LEU A 78 -9.09 -0.72 18.04
C LEU A 78 -10.36 -0.37 17.25
N ALA A 79 -11.54 -0.42 17.87
CA ALA A 79 -12.81 -0.06 17.23
C ALA A 79 -13.12 1.45 17.32
N SER A 80 -12.27 2.24 17.97
CA SER A 80 -12.51 3.65 18.22
C SER A 80 -12.22 4.53 16.98
N PRO A 81 -12.81 5.75 16.91
CA PRO A 81 -12.41 6.75 15.92
C PRO A 81 -10.91 7.10 15.96
N LEU A 82 -10.27 6.96 17.13
CA LEU A 82 -8.84 7.25 17.28
C LEU A 82 -7.97 6.24 16.52
N ALA A 83 -8.37 4.97 16.43
CA ALA A 83 -7.64 3.96 15.65
C ALA A 83 -7.63 4.28 14.15
N VAL A 84 -8.76 4.79 13.62
CA VAL A 84 -8.83 5.29 12.23
C VAL A 84 -7.93 6.50 12.04
N GLU A 85 -7.89 7.44 12.99
CA GLU A 85 -7.02 8.61 12.86
C GLU A 85 -5.52 8.25 12.95
N ARG A 86 -5.15 7.28 13.80
CA ARG A 86 -3.78 6.75 13.82
C ARG A 86 -3.42 6.10 12.48
N TYR A 87 -4.33 5.30 11.93
CA TYR A 87 -4.17 4.69 10.62
C TYR A 87 -3.94 5.74 9.53
N ARG A 88 -4.81 6.76 9.43
CA ARG A 88 -4.68 7.86 8.48
C ARG A 88 -3.34 8.58 8.63
N ARG A 89 -2.93 8.90 9.86
CA ARG A 89 -1.62 9.52 10.13
C ARG A 89 -0.46 8.64 9.68
N ARG A 90 -0.51 7.34 9.95
CA ARG A 90 0.53 6.39 9.55
C ARG A 90 0.64 6.27 8.04
N ILE A 91 -0.48 6.11 7.33
CA ILE A 91 -0.49 6.04 5.86
C ILE A 91 0.06 7.34 5.24
N ARG A 92 -0.38 8.51 5.73
CA ARG A 92 0.17 9.80 5.28
C ARG A 92 1.68 9.90 5.52
N ALA A 93 2.18 9.42 6.65
CA ALA A 93 3.61 9.40 6.94
C ALA A 93 4.38 8.49 5.96
N ILE A 94 3.86 7.29 5.67
CA ILE A 94 4.43 6.37 4.68
C ILE A 94 4.46 7.03 3.30
N ILE A 95 3.35 7.60 2.83
CA ILE A 95 3.28 8.28 1.53
C ILE A 95 4.30 9.42 1.44
N ARG A 96 4.43 10.22 2.50
CA ARG A 96 5.44 11.31 2.56
C ARG A 96 6.86 10.75 2.44
N GLN A 97 7.17 9.67 3.17
CA GLN A 97 8.47 9.03 3.11
C GLN A 97 8.76 8.50 1.69
N LEU A 98 7.84 7.73 1.11
CA LEU A 98 7.97 7.21 -0.26
C LEU A 98 8.18 8.33 -1.29
N ARG A 99 7.45 9.44 -1.15
CA ARG A 99 7.62 10.61 -2.00
C ARG A 99 9.01 11.24 -1.86
N SER A 100 9.51 11.36 -0.62
CA SER A 100 10.85 11.89 -0.36
C SER A 100 11.98 10.97 -0.85
N GLU A 101 11.79 9.65 -0.79
CA GLU A 101 12.70 8.66 -1.37
C GLU A 101 12.72 8.80 -2.89
N LEU A 102 11.57 8.67 -3.56
CA LEU A 102 11.47 8.83 -5.01
C LEU A 102 12.05 10.16 -5.51
N LEU A 103 11.75 11.27 -4.83
CA LEU A 103 12.30 12.57 -5.19
C LEU A 103 13.83 12.59 -5.16
N ARG A 104 14.44 11.94 -4.17
CA ARG A 104 15.90 11.84 -4.06
C ARG A 104 16.48 11.03 -5.21
N GLU A 105 15.88 9.88 -5.52
CA GLU A 105 16.28 9.01 -6.63
C GLU A 105 16.22 9.75 -7.98
N ILE A 106 15.07 10.37 -8.28
CA ILE A 106 14.83 11.12 -9.51
C ILE A 106 15.85 12.27 -9.65
N ARG A 107 16.04 13.08 -8.59
CA ARG A 107 17.00 14.20 -8.61
C ARG A 107 18.45 13.74 -8.80
N LEU A 108 18.82 12.56 -8.29
CA LEU A 108 20.15 11.99 -8.50
C LEU A 108 20.36 11.58 -9.96
N ALA A 109 19.37 10.91 -10.55
CA ALA A 109 19.39 10.50 -11.95
C ALA A 109 19.41 11.72 -12.90
N GLU A 110 18.49 12.67 -12.72
CA GLU A 110 18.39 13.89 -13.53
C GLU A 110 19.67 14.75 -13.44
N ARG A 111 20.32 14.82 -12.28
CA ARG A 111 21.64 15.49 -12.15
C ARG A 111 22.73 14.79 -12.94
N SER A 112 22.73 13.46 -12.98
CA SER A 112 23.71 12.69 -13.74
C SER A 112 23.54 12.90 -15.25
N ILE A 113 22.29 12.92 -15.71
CA ILE A 113 21.95 13.20 -17.12
C ILE A 113 22.35 14.62 -17.50
N ARG A 114 22.03 15.63 -16.67
CA ARG A 114 22.44 17.02 -16.91
C ARG A 114 23.95 17.24 -16.94
N ARG A 115 24.74 16.35 -16.32
CA ARG A 115 26.21 16.35 -16.40
C ARG A 115 26.75 15.68 -17.68
N GLY A 116 25.87 15.33 -18.63
CA GLY A 116 26.25 14.76 -19.92
C GLY A 116 26.30 13.23 -19.95
N ARG A 117 25.91 12.54 -18.87
CA ARG A 117 25.82 11.07 -18.92
C ARG A 117 24.60 10.64 -19.75
N PRO A 118 24.74 9.68 -20.67
CA PRO A 118 23.61 9.17 -21.44
C PRO A 118 22.49 8.63 -20.54
N THR A 119 21.23 8.93 -20.88
CA THR A 119 20.05 8.45 -20.13
C THR A 119 20.03 6.93 -20.02
N SER A 120 20.38 6.22 -21.09
CA SER A 120 20.49 4.75 -21.11
C SER A 120 21.42 4.25 -20.02
N ASP A 121 22.58 4.88 -19.85
CA ASP A 121 23.62 4.43 -18.94
C ASP A 121 23.25 4.73 -17.49
N VAL A 122 22.64 5.90 -17.25
CA VAL A 122 22.14 6.26 -15.92
C VAL A 122 21.08 5.27 -15.46
N LEU A 123 20.11 4.94 -16.34
CA LEU A 123 19.01 4.04 -16.00
C LEU A 123 19.42 2.56 -15.96
N ALA A 124 20.32 2.12 -16.83
CA ALA A 124 20.85 0.75 -16.83
C ALA A 124 21.86 0.48 -15.72
N SER A 125 22.36 1.53 -15.05
CA SER A 125 23.30 1.35 -13.95
C SER A 125 22.67 0.49 -12.84
N ARG A 126 23.45 -0.44 -12.30
CA ARG A 126 23.09 -1.25 -11.11
C ARG A 126 23.10 -0.41 -9.82
N ASN A 127 22.88 0.90 -9.92
CA ASN A 127 22.83 1.78 -8.77
C ASN A 127 21.65 1.38 -7.88
N PRO A 128 21.89 0.97 -6.62
CA PRO A 128 20.82 0.64 -5.69
C PRO A 128 19.97 1.86 -5.32
N GLY A 129 20.47 3.08 -5.55
CA GLY A 129 19.77 4.34 -5.28
C GLY A 129 18.77 4.78 -6.33
N LEU A 130 18.34 3.90 -7.24
CA LEU A 130 17.25 4.18 -8.19
C LEU A 130 16.34 2.95 -8.26
N SER A 131 15.13 3.10 -7.76
CA SER A 131 14.11 2.04 -7.81
C SER A 131 13.59 1.84 -9.24
N PRO A 132 12.98 0.68 -9.57
CA PRO A 132 12.30 0.48 -10.86
C PRO A 132 11.33 1.61 -11.21
N LEU A 133 10.51 2.04 -10.27
CA LEU A 133 9.58 3.16 -10.46
C LEU A 133 10.32 4.49 -10.68
N GLY A 134 11.40 4.75 -9.96
CA GLY A 134 12.27 5.91 -10.21
C GLY A 134 12.87 5.90 -11.63
N ARG A 135 13.32 4.72 -12.11
CA ARG A 135 13.82 4.56 -13.49
C ARG A 135 12.74 4.85 -14.53
N TYR A 136 11.55 4.29 -14.33
CA TYR A 136 10.40 4.51 -15.20
C TYR A 136 10.05 6.01 -15.29
N ILE A 137 9.91 6.70 -14.15
CA ILE A 137 9.57 8.13 -14.11
C ILE A 137 10.63 8.97 -14.84
N VAL A 138 11.92 8.70 -14.62
CA VAL A 138 13.00 9.43 -15.29
C VAL A 138 12.98 9.17 -16.80
N ALA A 139 12.71 7.94 -17.24
CA ALA A 139 12.57 7.61 -18.65
C ALA A 139 11.42 8.37 -19.32
N ARG A 140 10.24 8.41 -18.68
CA ARG A 140 9.07 9.18 -19.15
C ARG A 140 9.39 10.67 -19.26
N ARG A 141 10.00 11.25 -18.23
CA ARG A 141 10.41 12.68 -18.22
C ARG A 141 11.48 13.02 -19.26
N ALA A 142 12.35 12.06 -19.59
CA ALA A 142 13.34 12.19 -20.65
C ALA A 142 12.77 11.93 -22.06
N LEU A 143 11.45 11.70 -22.18
CA LEU A 143 10.76 11.36 -23.43
C LEU A 143 11.37 10.11 -24.13
N ARG A 144 11.86 9.15 -23.33
CA ARG A 144 12.44 7.89 -23.80
C ARG A 144 11.47 6.75 -23.58
N ALA A 145 10.49 6.63 -24.47
CA ALA A 145 9.46 5.58 -24.42
C ALA A 145 10.08 4.18 -24.40
N ASP A 146 11.12 3.96 -25.21
CA ASP A 146 11.89 2.70 -25.25
C ASP A 146 12.45 2.29 -23.88
N LEU A 147 12.96 3.26 -23.11
CA LEU A 147 13.48 3.02 -21.78
C LEU A 147 12.34 2.91 -20.75
N ALA A 148 11.25 3.64 -20.91
CA ALA A 148 10.10 3.54 -20.03
C ALA A 148 9.45 2.15 -20.13
N ASP A 149 9.25 1.65 -21.35
CA ASP A 149 8.69 0.32 -21.62
C ASP A 149 9.53 -0.78 -20.99
N ARG A 150 10.86 -0.67 -21.06
CA ARG A 150 11.79 -1.59 -20.43
C ARG A 150 11.56 -1.74 -18.92
N TRP A 151 11.29 -0.64 -18.21
CA TRP A 151 11.12 -0.62 -16.75
C TRP A 151 9.66 -0.71 -16.31
N SER A 152 8.70 -0.71 -17.25
CA SER A 152 7.26 -0.68 -16.97
C SER A 152 6.82 -1.86 -16.09
N ARG A 153 7.30 -3.07 -16.39
CA ARG A 153 6.95 -4.29 -15.67
C ARG A 153 7.46 -4.26 -14.23
N GLU A 154 8.73 -3.92 -14.01
CA GLU A 154 9.28 -3.89 -12.65
C GLU A 154 8.69 -2.73 -11.82
N ALA A 155 8.37 -1.60 -12.47
CA ALA A 155 7.63 -0.51 -11.83
C ALA A 155 6.21 -0.94 -11.42
N LEU A 156 5.53 -1.73 -12.26
CA LEU A 156 4.23 -2.32 -11.94
C LEU A 156 4.33 -3.34 -10.80
N ASP A 157 5.36 -4.18 -10.77
CA ASP A 157 5.57 -5.14 -9.69
C ASP A 157 5.88 -4.44 -8.36
N GLN A 158 6.65 -3.33 -8.41
CA GLN A 158 6.84 -2.45 -7.25
C GLN A 158 5.51 -1.84 -6.79
N HIS A 159 4.63 -1.42 -7.71
CA HIS A 159 3.29 -0.93 -7.38
C HIS A 159 2.41 -2.02 -6.73
N ARG A 160 2.39 -3.24 -7.29
CA ARG A 160 1.65 -4.39 -6.72
C ARG A 160 2.12 -4.73 -5.31
N SER A 161 3.42 -4.58 -5.05
CA SER A 161 4.01 -4.79 -3.72
C SER A 161 3.62 -3.69 -2.72
N CYS A 162 3.43 -2.45 -3.18
CA CYS A 162 3.02 -1.33 -2.34
C CYS A 162 2.17 -0.32 -3.13
N PRO A 163 0.84 -0.43 -3.08
CA PRO A 163 -0.07 0.44 -3.83
C PRO A 163 0.05 1.94 -3.50
N LEU A 164 0.58 2.26 -2.31
CA LEU A 164 0.82 3.64 -1.86
C LEU A 164 1.80 4.42 -2.76
N TYR A 165 2.63 3.72 -3.55
CA TYR A 165 3.48 4.36 -4.55
C TYR A 165 2.68 5.18 -5.57
N ARG A 166 1.45 4.77 -5.90
CA ARG A 166 0.59 5.52 -6.84
C ARG A 166 0.35 6.94 -6.36
N LYS A 167 0.08 7.11 -5.07
CA LYS A 167 -0.12 8.42 -4.44
C LYS A 167 1.21 9.18 -4.28
N ALA A 168 2.28 8.49 -3.91
CA ALA A 168 3.60 9.11 -3.81
C ALA A 168 4.08 9.73 -5.15
N CYS A 169 3.66 9.15 -6.28
CA CYS A 169 4.09 9.56 -7.62
C CYS A 169 3.31 10.70 -8.27
N LEU A 170 2.17 11.14 -7.71
CA LEU A 170 1.27 12.11 -8.37
C LEU A 170 1.91 13.45 -8.75
N ASN A 171 3.04 13.81 -8.12
CA ASN A 171 3.77 15.05 -8.44
C ASN A 171 4.94 14.85 -9.42
N PHE A 172 5.22 13.59 -9.78
CA PHE A 172 6.33 13.25 -10.67
C PHE A 172 5.85 12.87 -12.06
N LEU A 173 4.64 12.33 -12.14
CA LEU A 173 4.08 11.73 -13.33
C LEU A 173 2.56 11.95 -13.34
N PRO A 174 1.96 12.31 -14.50
CA PRO A 174 0.52 12.32 -14.66
C PRO A 174 -0.11 10.95 -14.35
N LEU A 175 -1.38 10.94 -13.92
CA LEU A 175 -2.05 9.72 -13.46
C LEU A 175 -2.24 8.69 -14.58
N ASP A 176 -2.50 9.17 -15.79
CA ASP A 176 -2.66 8.41 -17.04
C ASP A 176 -1.35 7.78 -17.52
N GLU A 177 -0.20 8.35 -17.13
CA GLU A 177 1.12 7.79 -17.44
C GLU A 177 1.63 6.81 -16.37
N TYR A 178 0.94 6.73 -15.23
CA TYR A 178 1.34 5.87 -14.12
C TYR A 178 1.23 4.39 -14.50
N PRO A 179 2.25 3.56 -14.21
CA PRO A 179 2.22 2.14 -14.54
C PRO A 179 1.11 1.48 -13.72
N SER A 180 -0.02 1.26 -14.36
CA SER A 180 -1.22 0.67 -13.80
C SER A 180 -1.81 -0.28 -14.82
N GLU A 181 -2.57 -1.27 -14.37
CA GLU A 181 -3.18 -2.29 -15.24
C GLU A 181 -4.28 -1.74 -16.18
N THR A 182 -4.35 -0.42 -16.36
CA THR A 182 -5.42 0.29 -17.04
C THR A 182 -5.46 0.02 -18.56
N GLU A 183 -4.41 -0.57 -19.13
CA GLU A 183 -4.44 -1.11 -20.50
C GLU A 183 -4.66 -2.62 -20.51
N GLY A 184 -5.86 -3.05 -20.13
CA GLY A 184 -6.29 -4.42 -20.37
C GLY A 184 -7.34 -4.97 -19.41
N ARG A 185 -8.62 -4.60 -19.64
CA ARG A 185 -9.83 -5.35 -19.23
C ARG A 185 -9.96 -5.69 -17.73
N THR A 186 -10.99 -5.13 -17.11
CA THR A 186 -11.94 -5.82 -16.22
C THR A 186 -11.62 -7.30 -15.95
N ALA A 187 -10.84 -7.55 -14.91
CA ALA A 187 -10.81 -8.82 -14.21
C ALA A 187 -10.96 -8.50 -12.72
N PRO A 188 -11.92 -9.12 -12.00
CA PRO A 188 -11.94 -8.99 -10.56
C PRO A 188 -10.62 -9.52 -10.02
N VAL A 189 -10.06 -8.82 -9.03
CA VAL A 189 -8.94 -9.28 -8.21
C VAL A 189 -9.18 -10.74 -7.84
N ARG A 190 -8.51 -11.67 -8.52
CA ARG A 190 -8.51 -13.07 -8.13
C ARG A 190 -7.62 -13.16 -6.90
N PHE A 191 -8.25 -13.16 -5.73
CA PHE A 191 -7.61 -13.68 -4.53
C PHE A 191 -7.22 -15.15 -4.79
N PRO A 192 -6.03 -15.59 -4.36
CA PRO A 192 -5.71 -17.00 -4.39
C PRO A 192 -6.68 -17.75 -3.47
N ILE A 193 -7.49 -18.63 -4.07
CA ILE A 193 -8.28 -19.61 -3.33
C ILE A 193 -7.26 -20.50 -2.60
N PRO A 194 -7.31 -20.63 -1.25
CA PRO A 194 -6.48 -21.60 -0.57
C PRO A 194 -6.87 -22.99 -1.10
N ALA A 195 -5.88 -23.70 -1.65
CA ALA A 195 -6.03 -25.08 -2.06
C ALA A 195 -6.58 -25.86 -0.86
N ALA A 196 -7.77 -26.44 -1.04
CA ALA A 196 -8.32 -27.39 -0.09
C ALA A 196 -7.30 -28.53 0.05
N CYS A 197 -6.74 -28.68 1.25
CA CYS A 197 -6.10 -29.93 1.64
C CYS A 197 -7.16 -31.02 1.58
N SER A 198 -7.14 -31.82 0.52
CA SER A 198 -7.66 -33.17 0.55
C SER A 198 -6.76 -33.98 1.49
N LEU A 199 -7.30 -34.42 2.62
CA LEU A 199 -6.72 -35.50 3.40
C LEU A 199 -7.70 -36.66 3.37
N ASN A 200 -7.29 -37.70 2.65
CA ASN A 200 -7.64 -39.09 2.95
C ASN A 200 -7.09 -39.47 4.32
#